data_AF-A0A2V8D403-F1
#
_entry.id   AF-A0A2V8D403-F1
#
_cell.length_a   1.000
_cell.length_b   1.000
_cell.length_c   1.000
_cell.angle_alpha   90.00
_cell.angle_beta   90.00
_cell.angle_gamma   90.00
#
_symmetry.space_group_name_H-M   'P 1'
#
loop_
_entity.id
_entity.type
_entity.pdbx_description
1 polymer ?
#
loop_
_entity_poly.entity_id
_entity_poly.type
_entity_poly.pdbx_seq_one_letter_code
_entity_poly.pdbx_strand_id
1 'polypeptide(L)'
;RVIVWTSTFDDTSSDIAVKPVFLPLVHQLVRYLGHYEAATSWFTVGQVLDLSARTKGRAARIVVSPSGERMTQTAAGEGAEGLLELTEQGVYEIRAATASTGRPDAIAVNLDPAESDLDPLDPGELVAAVSGHAASAQGQPAAPQQLTREDAERRQGIWWYLLLTGLLMLAMETVISNRLSRKEKFL
;
A
#
# COMPACT_ATOMS: atom_id res chain seq x y z
N ARG A 1 -9.84 6.45 33.22
CA ARG A 1 -10.29 5.03 33.28
C ARG A 1 -10.02 4.49 34.67
N VAL A 2 -10.93 3.71 35.25
CA VAL A 2 -10.79 3.12 36.60
C VAL A 2 -11.00 1.61 36.51
N ILE A 3 -10.18 0.84 37.22
CA ILE A 3 -10.31 -0.61 37.34
C ILE A 3 -10.46 -0.93 38.82
N VAL A 4 -11.43 -1.78 39.15
CA VAL A 4 -11.56 -2.36 40.48
C VAL A 4 -10.82 -3.68 40.47
N TRP A 5 -9.82 -3.79 41.34
CA TRP A 5 -8.99 -4.98 41.49
C TRP A 5 -9.24 -5.58 42.88
N THR A 6 -9.65 -6.85 42.92
CA THR A 6 -10.12 -7.51 44.16
C THR A 6 -9.14 -8.55 44.70
N SER A 7 -7.90 -8.57 44.22
CA SER A 7 -6.85 -9.51 44.63
C SER A 7 -5.60 -8.78 45.10
N THR A 8 -4.73 -9.43 45.87
CA THR A 8 -3.39 -8.91 46.17
C THR A 8 -2.48 -9.04 44.94
N PHE A 9 -1.43 -8.21 44.87
CA PHE A 9 -0.33 -8.29 43.88
C PHE A 9 0.90 -8.97 44.48
N ASP A 10 0.68 -9.97 45.34
CA ASP A 10 1.71 -10.78 45.97
C ASP A 10 1.40 -12.27 45.79
N ASP A 11 2.35 -13.12 46.17
CA ASP A 11 2.23 -14.59 46.07
C ASP A 11 1.39 -15.20 47.21
N THR A 12 0.69 -14.38 48.02
CA THR A 12 -0.05 -14.91 49.20
C THR A 12 -1.44 -15.41 48.83
N SER A 13 -2.07 -14.77 47.85
CA SER A 13 -3.45 -15.07 47.44
C SER A 13 -3.59 -15.32 45.94
N SER A 14 -2.56 -15.04 45.12
CA SER A 14 -2.57 -15.21 43.67
C SER A 14 -1.17 -15.33 43.07
N ASP A 15 -0.99 -16.22 42.10
CA ASP A 15 0.30 -16.40 41.40
C ASP A 15 0.59 -15.30 40.34
N ILE A 16 -0.22 -14.24 40.28
CA ILE A 16 -0.17 -13.23 39.22
C ILE A 16 1.17 -12.49 39.15
N ALA A 17 1.84 -12.32 40.29
CA ALA A 17 3.12 -11.63 40.39
C ALA A 17 4.31 -12.50 39.92
N VAL A 18 4.13 -13.82 39.83
CA VAL A 18 5.24 -14.78 39.63
C VAL A 18 5.14 -15.50 38.29
N LYS A 19 3.91 -15.76 37.80
CA LYS A 19 3.71 -16.50 36.55
C LYS A 19 3.78 -15.59 35.30
N PRO A 20 4.68 -15.84 34.34
CA PRO A 20 4.82 -15.03 33.12
C PRO A 20 3.58 -14.99 32.24
N VAL A 21 2.67 -15.98 32.37
CA VAL A 21 1.42 -16.06 31.61
C VAL A 21 0.53 -14.82 31.80
N PHE A 22 0.69 -14.10 32.92
CA PHE A 22 -0.08 -12.89 33.21
C PHE A 22 0.56 -11.59 32.71
N LEU A 23 1.78 -11.65 32.16
CA LEU A 23 2.46 -10.46 31.64
C LEU A 23 1.64 -9.69 30.58
N PRO A 24 0.96 -10.35 29.61
CA PRO A 24 0.10 -9.64 28.67
C PRO A 24 -1.06 -8.91 29.36
N LEU A 25 -1.65 -9.48 30.41
CA LEU A 25 -2.73 -8.86 31.18
C LEU A 25 -2.23 -7.60 31.90
N VAL A 26 -1.08 -7.68 32.59
CA VAL A 26 -0.47 -6.53 33.27
C VAL A 26 -0.12 -5.42 32.27
N HIS A 27 0.42 -5.79 31.11
CA HIS A 27 0.71 -4.83 30.04
C HIS A 27 -0.55 -4.11 29.53
N GLN A 28 -1.66 -4.83 29.35
CA GLN A 28 -2.94 -4.24 28.96
C GLN A 28 -3.54 -3.37 30.07
N LEU A 29 -3.45 -3.77 31.34
CA LEU A 29 -3.85 -2.96 32.50
C LEU A 29 -3.13 -1.61 32.51
N VAL A 30 -1.80 -1.63 32.36
CA VAL A 30 -0.98 -0.41 32.32
C VAL A 30 -1.33 0.45 31.10
N ARG A 31 -1.49 -0.14 29.91
CA ARG A 31 -1.92 0.60 28.71
C ARG A 31 -3.30 1.24 28.90
N TYR A 32 -4.24 0.50 29.46
CA TYR A 32 -5.61 0.95 29.69
C TYR A 32 -5.68 2.09 30.70
N LEU A 33 -4.98 1.97 31.83
CA LEU A 33 -4.93 3.00 32.87
C LEU A 33 -4.11 4.22 32.44
N GLY A 34 -3.02 4.01 31.70
CA GLY A 34 -2.10 5.05 31.24
C GLY A 34 -2.60 5.86 30.04
N HIS A 35 -3.80 5.57 29.52
CA HIS A 35 -4.33 6.17 28.27
C HIS A 35 -3.28 6.11 27.15
N TYR A 36 -2.57 4.98 27.07
CA TYR A 36 -1.57 4.81 26.04
C TYR A 36 -2.28 4.56 24.71
N GLU A 37 -2.36 5.62 23.92
CA GLU A 37 -2.73 5.54 22.51
C GLU A 37 -1.45 5.32 21.71
N ALA A 38 -1.38 4.20 20.99
CA ALA A 38 -0.24 3.96 20.11
C ALA A 38 -0.28 5.03 19.02
N ALA A 39 0.80 5.78 18.87
CA ALA A 39 0.90 6.73 17.76
C ALA A 39 0.74 5.96 16.44
N THR A 40 -0.09 6.48 15.54
CA THR A 40 -0.24 5.93 14.20
C THR A 40 1.14 5.83 13.56
N SER A 41 1.47 4.62 13.10
CA SER A 41 2.80 4.30 12.58
C SER A 41 3.03 4.80 11.16
N TRP A 42 1.96 5.13 10.42
CA TRP A 42 2.01 5.62 9.06
C TRP A 42 0.77 6.47 8.74
N PHE A 43 0.90 7.32 7.73
CA PHE A 43 -0.15 8.20 7.21
C PHE A 43 -0.24 8.05 5.69
N THR A 44 -1.29 8.59 5.09
CA THR A 44 -1.38 8.73 3.63
C THR A 44 -1.11 10.16 3.18
N VAL A 45 -0.68 10.33 1.92
CA VAL A 45 -0.54 11.65 1.30
C VAL A 45 -1.87 12.40 1.36
N GLY A 46 -1.81 13.71 1.62
CA GLY A 46 -2.96 14.59 1.81
C GLY A 46 -3.54 14.60 3.23
N GLN A 47 -3.05 13.75 4.15
CA GLN A 47 -3.46 13.80 5.55
C GLN A 47 -2.76 14.93 6.31
N VAL A 48 -3.42 15.42 7.35
CA VAL A 48 -2.89 16.44 8.25
C VAL A 48 -2.50 15.80 9.58
N LEU A 49 -1.26 16.06 10.00
CA LEU A 49 -0.68 15.58 11.24
C LEU A 49 -0.60 16.71 12.28
N ASP A 50 -1.17 16.48 13.47
CA ASP A 50 -0.96 17.36 14.62
C ASP A 50 0.36 17.01 15.34
N LEU A 51 1.37 17.86 15.16
CA LEU A 51 2.69 17.75 15.78
C LEU A 51 2.66 17.96 17.30
N SER A 52 1.70 18.74 17.81
CA SER A 52 1.58 19.03 19.23
C SER A 52 1.03 17.82 19.99
N ALA A 53 0.03 17.14 19.41
CA ALA A 53 -0.51 15.88 19.92
C ALA A 53 0.53 14.76 19.84
N ARG A 54 1.23 14.63 18.71
CA ARG A 54 2.24 13.57 18.51
C ARG A 54 3.43 13.69 19.47
N THR A 55 3.97 14.90 19.64
CA THR A 55 5.16 15.12 20.48
C THR A 55 4.84 15.44 21.93
N LYS A 56 3.55 15.44 22.31
CA LYS A 56 3.05 15.76 23.66
C LYS A 56 3.61 17.09 24.19
N GLY A 57 3.70 18.11 23.35
CA GLY A 57 4.25 19.40 23.72
C GLY A 57 4.15 20.46 22.61
N ARG A 58 4.27 21.73 22.98
CA ARG A 58 4.11 22.89 22.06
C ARG A 58 5.43 23.58 21.66
N ALA A 59 6.56 22.90 21.85
CA ALA A 59 7.85 23.45 21.46
C ALA A 59 7.99 23.52 19.93
N ALA A 60 8.74 24.50 19.43
CA ALA A 60 9.08 24.58 18.01
C ALA A 60 9.82 23.32 17.53
N ARG A 61 9.47 22.85 16.35
CA ARG A 61 10.01 21.63 15.72
C ARG A 61 10.56 21.95 14.34
N ILE A 62 11.55 21.17 13.94
CA ILE A 62 12.07 21.15 12.58
C ILE A 62 11.56 19.86 11.95
N VAL A 63 10.81 19.99 10.87
CA VAL A 63 10.32 18.90 10.03
C VAL A 63 11.19 18.86 8.78
N VAL A 64 11.69 17.68 8.43
CA VAL A 64 12.39 17.43 7.17
C VAL A 64 11.49 16.57 6.29
N SER A 65 11.16 17.06 5.10
CA SER A 65 10.39 16.30 4.11
C SER A 65 11.21 15.15 3.52
N PRO A 66 10.55 14.16 2.90
CA PRO A 66 11.22 13.13 2.10
C PRO A 66 12.12 13.71 0.99
N SER A 67 11.73 14.84 0.39
CA SER A 67 12.54 15.59 -0.59
C SER A 67 13.75 16.34 0.01
N GLY A 68 13.85 16.41 1.34
CA GLY A 68 14.93 17.08 2.07
C GLY A 68 14.68 18.56 2.39
N GLU A 69 13.50 19.08 2.08
CA GLU A 69 13.06 20.41 2.48
C GLU A 69 12.93 20.48 4.01
N ARG A 70 13.42 21.57 4.60
CA ARG A 70 13.38 21.78 6.05
C ARG A 70 12.39 22.87 6.39
N MET A 71 11.32 22.51 7.08
CA MET A 71 10.30 23.41 7.57
C MET A 71 10.42 23.56 9.08
N THR A 72 10.37 24.79 9.57
CA THR A 72 10.27 25.04 11.02
C THR A 72 8.81 25.26 11.37
N GLN A 73 8.25 24.39 12.18
CA GLN A 73 6.86 24.48 12.62
C GLN A 73 6.81 24.81 14.10
N THR A 74 6.19 25.95 14.41
CA THR A 74 5.92 26.38 15.78
C THR A 74 4.52 25.91 16.16
N ALA A 75 4.38 25.34 17.35
CA ALA A 75 3.08 24.93 17.91
C ALA A 75 2.49 25.99 18.86
N ALA A 76 2.93 27.25 18.69
CA ALA A 76 2.64 28.38 19.57
C ALA A 76 2.25 29.60 18.72
N GLY A 77 0.96 29.65 18.35
CA GLY A 77 0.30 30.77 17.68
C GLY A 77 -1.22 30.54 17.61
N GLU A 78 -1.99 31.61 17.42
CA GLU A 78 -3.45 31.52 17.22
C GLU A 78 -3.73 31.04 15.77
N GLY A 79 -3.93 29.73 15.56
CA GLY A 79 -4.30 29.19 14.25
C GLY A 79 -3.97 27.70 14.04
N ALA A 80 -3.77 27.29 12.78
CA ALA A 80 -3.33 25.96 12.36
C ALA A 80 -1.86 25.64 12.73
N GLU A 81 -1.30 26.37 13.68
CA GLU A 81 0.10 26.27 14.10
C GLU A 81 0.33 24.97 14.88
N GLY A 82 1.00 24.01 14.24
CA GLY A 82 1.19 22.65 14.74
C GLY A 82 0.55 21.58 13.86
N LEU A 83 -0.28 21.96 12.89
CA LEU A 83 -0.79 21.06 11.85
C LEU A 83 0.18 21.03 10.67
N LEU A 84 0.68 19.84 10.35
CA LEU A 84 1.55 19.57 9.20
C LEU A 84 0.75 18.81 8.15
N GLU A 85 0.59 19.39 6.96
CA GLU A 85 0.05 18.66 5.82
C GLU A 85 1.14 17.76 5.21
N LEU A 86 0.80 16.49 4.97
CA LEU A 86 1.71 15.49 4.43
C LEU A 86 1.52 15.38 2.92
N THR A 87 2.28 16.18 2.17
CA THR A 87 2.12 16.34 0.72
C THR A 87 2.97 15.38 -0.13
N GLU A 88 4.00 14.79 0.45
CA GLU A 88 4.94 13.91 -0.25
C GLU A 88 4.88 12.48 0.32
N GLN A 89 5.03 11.48 -0.55
CA GLN A 89 5.26 10.12 -0.09
C GLN A 89 6.71 9.96 0.41
N GLY A 90 6.90 9.20 1.48
CA GLY A 90 8.22 8.85 2.02
C GLY A 90 8.31 9.00 3.52
N VAL A 91 9.52 9.24 4.03
CA VAL A 91 9.77 9.36 5.47
C VAL A 91 10.02 10.82 5.84
N TYR A 92 9.15 11.37 6.68
CA TYR A 92 9.35 12.67 7.31
C TYR A 92 10.13 12.51 8.61
N GLU A 93 11.10 13.40 8.85
CA GLU A 93 11.84 13.44 10.12
C GLU A 93 11.44 14.66 10.94
N ILE A 94 11.06 14.45 12.20
CA ILE A 94 10.70 15.51 13.14
C ILE A 94 11.76 15.60 14.23
N ARG A 95 12.29 16.80 14.44
CA ARG A 95 13.30 17.12 15.44
C ARG A 95 12.83 18.27 16.32
N ALA A 96 13.23 18.28 17.59
CA ALA A 96 13.04 19.46 18.43
C ALA A 96 13.95 20.57 17.92
N ALA A 97 13.44 21.81 17.78
CA ALA A 97 14.27 22.94 17.36
C ALA A 97 15.40 23.24 18.35
N THR A 98 15.21 22.89 19.63
CA THR A 98 16.17 23.14 20.72
C THR A 98 17.12 21.96 20.99
N ALA A 99 16.85 20.76 20.48
CA ALA A 99 17.67 19.58 20.74
C ALA A 99 18.36 19.11 19.46
N SER A 100 19.66 19.38 19.35
CA SER A 100 20.47 19.04 18.18
C SER A 100 20.98 17.58 18.17
N THR A 101 20.90 16.87 19.30
CA THR A 101 21.56 15.56 19.50
C THR A 101 20.59 14.39 19.70
N GLY A 102 19.28 14.60 19.58
CA GLY A 102 18.28 13.54 19.70
C GLY A 102 18.05 12.75 18.41
N ARG A 103 17.64 11.47 18.54
CA ARG A 103 17.13 10.68 17.41
C ARG A 103 15.85 11.36 16.87
N PRO A 104 15.73 11.62 15.57
CA PRO A 104 14.50 12.17 15.00
C PRO A 104 13.35 11.19 15.17
N ASP A 105 12.15 11.72 15.37
CA ASP A 105 10.92 10.95 15.24
C ASP A 105 10.61 10.82 13.74
N ALA A 106 10.46 9.60 13.26
CA ALA A 106 10.28 9.30 11.84
C ALA A 106 8.82 8.90 11.57
N ILE A 107 8.24 9.45 10.51
CA ILE A 107 6.87 9.18 10.10
C ILE A 107 6.88 8.70 8.66
N ALA A 108 6.30 7.52 8.43
CA ALA A 108 6.06 7.02 7.08
C ALA A 108 4.77 7.60 6.51
N VAL A 109 4.84 8.12 5.30
CA VAL A 109 3.71 8.62 4.51
C VAL A 109 3.66 7.83 3.21
N ASN A 110 2.54 7.15 2.98
CA ASN A 110 2.32 6.28 1.83
C ASN A 110 1.26 6.88 0.90
N LEU A 111 1.21 6.41 -0.36
CA LEU A 111 0.05 6.66 -1.21
C LEU A 111 -1.16 5.85 -0.71
N ASP A 112 -2.36 6.32 -1.01
CA ASP A 112 -3.57 5.55 -0.73
C ASP A 112 -3.56 4.26 -1.60
N PRO A 113 -3.68 3.06 -1.01
CA PRO A 113 -3.77 1.82 -1.78
C PRO A 113 -4.87 1.84 -2.85
N ALA A 114 -5.95 2.60 -2.63
CA ALA A 114 -7.04 2.74 -3.60
C ALA A 114 -6.60 3.38 -4.93
N GLU A 115 -5.55 4.20 -4.94
CA GLU A 115 -5.01 4.77 -6.19
C GLU A 115 -4.34 3.72 -7.08
N SER A 116 -3.90 2.61 -6.49
CA SER A 116 -3.27 1.50 -7.21
C SER A 116 -4.25 0.36 -7.47
N ASP A 117 -5.55 0.57 -7.29
CA ASP A 117 -6.56 -0.40 -7.67
C ASP A 117 -6.66 -0.48 -9.20
N LEU A 118 -6.35 -1.67 -9.73
CA LEU A 118 -6.36 -1.97 -11.17
C LEU A 118 -7.60 -2.77 -11.57
N ASP A 119 -8.60 -2.86 -10.70
CA ASP A 119 -9.86 -3.50 -11.05
C ASP A 119 -10.47 -2.82 -12.29
N PRO A 120 -11.04 -3.60 -13.23
CA PRO A 120 -11.55 -3.07 -14.48
C PRO A 120 -12.63 -2.00 -14.22
N LEU A 121 -12.34 -0.77 -14.61
CA LEU A 121 -13.30 0.33 -14.55
C LEU A 121 -14.35 0.17 -15.67
N ASP A 122 -15.61 0.47 -15.36
CA ASP A 122 -16.67 0.51 -16.37
C ASP A 122 -16.38 1.60 -17.41
N PRO A 123 -16.39 1.30 -18.72
CA PRO A 123 -16.10 2.29 -19.75
C PRO A 123 -17.08 3.47 -19.74
N GLY A 124 -18.34 3.25 -19.35
CA GLY A 124 -19.35 4.31 -19.24
C GLY A 124 -19.04 5.27 -18.10
N GLU A 125 -18.65 4.74 -16.94
CA GLU A 125 -18.20 5.50 -15.78
C GLU A 125 -16.92 6.30 -16.07
N LEU A 126 -15.96 5.70 -16.78
CA LEU A 126 -14.74 6.40 -17.22
C LEU A 126 -15.07 7.60 -18.12
N VAL A 127 -15.93 7.41 -19.12
CA VAL A 127 -16.34 8.49 -20.02
C VAL A 127 -17.07 9.58 -19.24
N ALA A 128 -17.96 9.23 -18.31
CA ALA A 128 -18.66 10.20 -17.47
C ALA A 128 -17.71 11.00 -16.56
N ALA A 129 -16.72 10.34 -15.96
CA ALA A 129 -15.72 10.97 -15.10
C ALA A 129 -14.80 11.94 -15.86
N VAL A 130 -14.40 11.58 -17.09
CA VAL A 130 -13.48 12.39 -17.92
C VAL A 130 -14.21 13.50 -18.68
N SER A 131 -15.44 13.26 -19.15
CA SER A 131 -16.22 14.28 -19.88
C SER A 131 -16.86 15.30 -18.95
N GLY A 132 -16.93 15.00 -17.65
CA GLY A 132 -17.57 15.86 -16.66
C GLY A 132 -19.04 16.13 -16.99
N HIS A 133 -19.70 16.89 -16.13
CA HIS A 133 -21.07 17.40 -16.31
C HIS A 133 -21.29 18.32 -17.55
N ALA A 134 -20.53 18.17 -18.65
CA ALA A 134 -20.51 19.05 -19.81
C ALA A 134 -20.80 18.36 -21.16
N ALA A 135 -21.42 17.17 -21.17
CA ALA A 135 -21.85 16.53 -22.42
C ALA A 135 -23.34 16.13 -22.40
N SER A 136 -24.19 16.98 -21.84
CA SER A 136 -25.58 17.02 -22.32
C SER A 136 -25.57 17.61 -23.74
N ALA A 137 -25.71 16.72 -24.71
CA ALA A 137 -26.04 16.97 -26.11
C ALA A 137 -24.97 17.63 -26.98
N GLN A 138 -24.18 16.81 -27.68
CA GLN A 138 -24.07 16.90 -29.14
C GLN A 138 -23.47 15.60 -29.70
N GLY A 139 -24.16 15.04 -30.70
CA GLY A 139 -23.90 13.70 -31.22
C GLY A 139 -22.47 13.52 -31.72
N GLN A 140 -21.78 12.53 -31.15
CA GLN A 140 -20.54 12.01 -31.70
C GLN A 140 -20.89 11.04 -32.84
N PRO A 141 -20.31 11.20 -34.05
CA PRO A 141 -20.48 10.22 -35.12
C PRO A 141 -19.90 8.87 -34.68
N ALA A 142 -20.55 7.80 -35.13
CA ALA A 142 -20.19 6.41 -34.82
C ALA A 142 -18.66 6.21 -34.89
N ALA A 143 -18.05 5.97 -33.73
CA ALA A 143 -16.67 5.53 -33.66
C ALA A 143 -16.54 4.21 -34.44
N PRO A 144 -15.42 3.99 -35.16
CA PRO A 144 -15.18 2.73 -35.85
C PRO A 144 -15.29 1.61 -34.82
N GLN A 145 -16.11 0.60 -35.12
CA GLN A 145 -16.33 -0.58 -34.28
C GLN A 145 -15.00 -1.02 -33.68
N GLN A 146 -14.82 -0.75 -32.38
CA GLN A 146 -13.72 -1.31 -31.63
C GLN A 146 -13.86 -2.82 -31.77
N LEU A 147 -12.86 -3.45 -32.37
CA LEU A 147 -12.78 -4.90 -32.50
C LEU A 147 -13.10 -5.50 -31.14
N THR A 148 -14.23 -6.22 -31.08
CA THR A 148 -14.68 -6.88 -29.86
C THR A 148 -13.58 -7.79 -29.35
N ARG A 149 -13.45 -7.97 -28.03
CA ARG A 149 -12.47 -8.92 -27.45
C ARG A 149 -12.61 -10.31 -28.09
N GLU A 150 -13.83 -10.70 -28.48
CA GLU A 150 -14.12 -11.93 -29.20
C GLU A 150 -13.42 -12.01 -30.58
N ASP A 151 -13.28 -10.88 -31.31
CA ASP A 151 -12.56 -10.81 -32.59
C ASP A 151 -11.03 -10.91 -32.42
N ALA A 152 -10.50 -10.40 -31.30
CA ALA A 152 -9.08 -10.53 -30.95
C ALA A 152 -8.72 -11.96 -30.53
N GLU A 153 -9.58 -12.63 -29.77
CA GLU A 153 -9.41 -14.03 -29.36
C GLU A 153 -9.43 -14.98 -30.56
N ARG A 154 -10.34 -14.78 -31.53
CA ARG A 154 -10.38 -15.58 -32.77
C ARG A 154 -9.10 -15.45 -33.61
N ARG A 155 -8.44 -14.29 -33.62
CA ARG A 155 -7.19 -14.07 -34.34
C ARG A 155 -5.98 -14.76 -33.68
N GLN A 156 -6.02 -15.01 -32.38
CA GLN A 156 -4.93 -15.65 -31.63
C GLN A 156 -4.89 -17.19 -31.78
N GLY A 157 -5.95 -17.81 -32.30
CA GLY A 157 -6.03 -19.27 -32.50
C GLY A 157 -5.19 -19.81 -33.68
N ILE A 158 -4.68 -18.96 -34.57
CA ILE A 158 -3.95 -19.39 -35.78
C ILE A 158 -2.62 -20.06 -35.44
N TRP A 159 -1.94 -19.62 -34.36
CA TRP A 159 -0.64 -20.17 -33.97
C TRP A 159 -0.72 -21.64 -33.55
N TRP A 160 -1.85 -22.08 -32.97
CA TRP A 160 -2.05 -23.48 -32.60
C TRP A 160 -2.02 -24.41 -33.83
N TYR A 161 -2.61 -23.99 -34.95
CA TYR A 161 -2.55 -24.73 -36.22
C TYR A 161 -1.16 -24.73 -36.84
N LEU A 162 -0.40 -23.64 -36.72
CA LEU A 162 1.01 -23.60 -37.15
C LEU A 162 1.87 -24.57 -36.34
N LEU A 163 1.65 -24.63 -35.02
CA LEU A 163 2.34 -25.56 -34.12
C LEU A 163 2.04 -27.02 -34.48
N LEU A 164 0.76 -27.35 -34.69
CA LEU A 164 0.32 -28.69 -35.10
C LEU A 164 0.95 -29.10 -36.45
N THR A 165 0.96 -28.18 -37.41
CA THR A 165 1.54 -28.43 -38.74
C THR A 165 3.06 -28.66 -38.66
N GLY A 166 3.77 -27.85 -37.87
CA GLY A 166 5.20 -28.04 -37.62
C GLY A 166 5.52 -29.37 -36.95
N LEU A 167 4.72 -29.79 -35.96
CA LEU A 167 4.87 -31.08 -35.30
C LEU A 167 4.69 -32.25 -36.28
N LEU A 168 3.71 -32.17 -37.17
CA LEU A 168 3.44 -33.20 -38.17
C LEU A 168 4.58 -33.31 -39.19
N MET A 169 5.16 -32.17 -39.59
CA MET A 169 6.34 -32.12 -40.46
C MET A 169 7.56 -32.79 -39.81
N LEU A 170 7.84 -32.49 -38.53
CA LEU A 170 8.91 -33.11 -37.74
C LEU A 170 8.72 -34.63 -37.59
N ALA A 171 7.49 -35.07 -37.33
CA ALA A 171 7.16 -36.50 -37.22
C ALA A 171 7.40 -37.22 -38.55
N MET A 172 7.00 -36.59 -39.66
CA MET A 172 7.21 -37.13 -41.00
C MET A 172 8.70 -37.24 -41.33
N GLU A 173 9.48 -36.19 -41.04
CA GLU A 173 10.93 -36.20 -41.20
C GLU A 173 11.60 -37.30 -40.36
N THR A 174 11.17 -37.45 -39.10
CA THR A 174 11.70 -38.48 -38.19
C THR A 174 11.44 -39.88 -38.73
N VAL A 175 10.24 -40.14 -39.26
CA VAL A 175 9.89 -41.45 -39.85
C VAL A 175 10.69 -41.70 -41.12
N ILE A 176 10.83 -40.72 -42.01
CA ILE A 176 11.60 -40.84 -43.24
C ILE A 176 13.07 -41.13 -42.92
N SER A 177 13.69 -40.33 -42.04
CA SER A 177 15.08 -40.51 -41.61
C SER A 177 15.33 -41.88 -40.96
N ASN A 178 14.41 -42.35 -40.11
CA ASN A 178 14.51 -43.68 -39.50
C ASN A 178 14.36 -44.81 -40.55
N ARG A 179 13.54 -44.63 -41.59
CA ARG A 179 13.41 -45.60 -42.69
C ARG A 179 14.64 -45.62 -43.61
N LEU A 180 15.25 -44.47 -43.91
CA LEU A 180 16.49 -44.43 -44.70
C LEU A 180 17.68 -44.99 -43.90
N SER A 181 17.85 -44.61 -42.64
CA SER A 181 18.92 -45.13 -41.77
C SER A 181 18.86 -46.65 -41.59
N ARG A 182 17.65 -47.24 -41.56
CA ARG A 182 17.48 -48.70 -41.48
C ARG A 182 17.79 -49.41 -42.80
N LYS A 183 17.64 -48.75 -43.95
CA LYS A 183 18.00 -49.32 -45.27
C LYS A 183 19.51 -49.30 -45.52
N GLU A 184 20.23 -48.31 -45.01
CA GLU A 184 21.69 -48.22 -45.13
C GLU A 184 22.44 -49.21 -44.24
N LYS A 185 21.83 -49.73 -43.17
CA LYS A 185 22.42 -50.77 -42.30
C LYS A 185 22.46 -52.19 -42.89
N PHE A 186 21.89 -52.41 -44.08
CA PHE A 186 21.83 -53.72 -44.75
C PHE A 186 22.51 -53.75 -46.13
N LEU A 187 23.36 -52.76 -46.42
CA LEU A 187 24.38 -52.78 -47.48
C LEU A 187 25.76 -52.85 -46.83
#